data_AF-A0A0A5GHP7-F1
#
_entry.id   AF-A0A0A5GHP7-F1
#
_cell.length_a   1.000
_cell.length_b   1.000
_cell.length_c   1.000
_cell.angle_alpha   90.00
_cell.angle_beta   90.00
_cell.angle_gamma   90.00
#
_symmetry.space_group_name_H-M   'P 1'
#
loop_
_entity.id
_entity.type
_entity.pdbx_description
1 polymer ?
#
loop_
_entity_poly.entity_id
_entity_poly.type
_entity_poly.pdbx_seq_one_letter_code
_entity_poly.pdbx_strand_id
1 'polypeptide(L)'
;MTLIFASDLDQTLLFSERTMKAPKANVYVSPVEWIDGKEQSYMTSTSSNLLKRIREVATFIPVTTRTVEQYKRISYIQELAPTYAITSNGGTILVNGEPDREWSTKIETEILEQCAPAERILSAIASVGNGDWLLRQRQADGLFYYFIVDEDKLPYKELDAIVAYAFEEGWTLTPQGKKMYLIPNPVRKERALAHVLAQLEDSFLVTSGDSYLDKNMLKMADQAYIPSQSQLATQRGDVRGVIVTDEPGIFSSEQLLLDVLLMAQTNLDAPSILSSKAACIQWGIDPSTLRKRREDFPKGTIRKFGSSYAVTAKGMYTVFGEPLIRDSYEIMKEGGNSK
;
A
#
# COMPACT_ATOMS: atom_id res chain seq x y z
N MET A 1 18.00 3.91 -10.32
CA MET A 1 16.88 4.08 -9.38
C MET A 1 15.83 3.02 -9.66
N THR A 2 15.67 2.06 -8.75
CA THR A 2 14.72 0.94 -8.88
C THR A 2 13.40 1.31 -8.21
N LEU A 3 12.24 0.92 -8.76
CA LEU A 3 10.97 1.12 -8.04
C LEU A 3 10.74 -0.02 -7.05
N ILE A 4 10.45 0.34 -5.80
CA ILE A 4 10.02 -0.57 -4.75
C ILE A 4 8.55 -0.27 -4.45
N PHE A 5 7.71 -1.31 -4.49
CA PHE A 5 6.32 -1.21 -4.07
C PHE A 5 6.11 -2.04 -2.80
N ALA A 6 6.01 -1.37 -1.66
CA ALA A 6 5.77 -1.98 -0.36
C ALA A 6 4.31 -1.78 0.08
N SER A 7 3.54 -2.86 0.20
CA SER A 7 2.09 -2.76 0.28
C SER A 7 1.52 -3.60 1.40
N ASP A 8 0.63 -3.02 2.21
CA ASP A 8 -0.27 -3.83 3.01
C ASP A 8 -1.19 -4.68 2.12
N LEU A 9 -1.70 -5.78 2.68
CA LEU A 9 -2.51 -6.74 1.94
C LEU A 9 -4.00 -6.56 2.21
N ASP A 10 -4.43 -6.72 3.47
CA ASP A 10 -5.86 -6.80 3.81
C ASP A 10 -6.52 -5.43 3.67
N GLN A 11 -7.63 -5.35 2.94
CA GLN A 11 -8.34 -4.09 2.61
C GLN A 11 -7.50 -3.07 1.80
N THR A 12 -6.32 -3.48 1.34
CA THR A 12 -5.45 -2.69 0.45
C THR A 12 -5.36 -3.34 -0.93
N LEU A 13 -4.90 -4.60 -0.99
CA LEU A 13 -4.80 -5.39 -2.22
C LEU A 13 -5.78 -6.58 -2.23
N LEU A 14 -6.09 -7.14 -1.05
CA LEU A 14 -6.91 -8.33 -0.85
C LEU A 14 -8.14 -7.98 -0.01
N PHE A 15 -9.30 -8.51 -0.39
CA PHE A 15 -10.55 -8.16 0.28
C PHE A 15 -11.35 -9.41 0.63
N SER A 16 -11.94 -9.41 1.82
CA SER A 16 -12.95 -10.40 2.18
C SER A 16 -14.27 -10.10 1.47
N GLU A 17 -15.21 -11.04 1.47
CA GLU A 17 -16.57 -10.80 0.96
C GLU A 17 -17.24 -9.57 1.61
N ARG A 18 -16.97 -9.34 2.90
CA ARG A 18 -17.52 -8.20 3.66
C ARG A 18 -16.87 -6.87 3.29
N THR A 19 -15.59 -6.87 2.93
CA THR A 19 -14.81 -5.64 2.71
C THR A 19 -14.67 -5.28 1.23
N MET A 20 -15.05 -6.19 0.32
CA MET A 20 -15.06 -5.96 -1.13
C MET A 20 -15.95 -4.77 -1.53
N LYS A 21 -17.06 -4.55 -0.79
CA LYS A 21 -18.04 -3.45 -0.99
C LYS A 21 -18.54 -3.30 -2.45
N ALA A 22 -18.55 -4.40 -3.22
CA ALA A 22 -19.06 -4.47 -4.58
C ALA A 22 -19.97 -5.71 -4.73
N PRO A 23 -21.06 -5.65 -5.52
CA PRO A 23 -21.86 -6.83 -5.82
C PRO A 23 -21.03 -7.83 -6.64
N LYS A 24 -20.81 -9.05 -6.12
CA LYS A 24 -20.08 -10.14 -6.81
C LYS A 24 -20.56 -10.39 -8.25
N ALA A 25 -21.83 -10.09 -8.56
CA ALA A 25 -22.44 -10.33 -9.87
C ALA A 25 -21.85 -9.49 -11.03
N ASN A 26 -21.16 -8.39 -10.74
CA ASN A 26 -20.67 -7.44 -11.77
C ASN A 26 -19.13 -7.34 -11.83
N VAL A 27 -18.41 -8.17 -11.08
CA VAL A 27 -16.95 -8.06 -10.94
C VAL A 27 -16.33 -9.44 -11.08
N TYR A 28 -15.42 -9.61 -12.04
CA TYR A 28 -14.59 -10.80 -12.12
C TYR A 28 -13.60 -10.76 -10.95
N VAL A 29 -13.94 -11.46 -9.88
CA VAL A 29 -13.10 -11.65 -8.70
C VAL A 29 -12.56 -13.07 -8.67
N SER A 30 -11.30 -13.20 -8.28
CA SER A 30 -10.65 -14.49 -8.09
C SER A 30 -10.36 -14.67 -6.61
N PRO A 31 -10.74 -15.82 -6.02
CA PRO A 31 -10.27 -16.17 -4.68
C PRO A 31 -8.74 -16.31 -4.71
N VAL A 32 -8.09 -15.83 -3.66
CA VAL A 32 -6.63 -15.87 -3.49
C VAL A 32 -6.20 -16.52 -2.18
N GLU A 33 -7.16 -16.86 -1.33
CA GLU A 33 -6.95 -17.50 -0.03
C GLU A 33 -8.14 -18.43 0.30
N TRP A 34 -7.83 -19.60 0.86
CA TRP A 34 -8.81 -20.57 1.33
C TRP A 34 -8.50 -21.00 2.76
N ILE A 35 -9.56 -21.18 3.55
CA ILE A 35 -9.50 -21.79 4.89
C ILE A 35 -10.56 -22.89 4.93
N ASP A 36 -10.15 -24.11 5.26
CA ASP A 36 -11.04 -25.29 5.32
C ASP A 36 -11.90 -25.48 4.06
N GLY A 37 -11.29 -25.26 2.89
CA GLY A 37 -11.95 -25.36 1.59
C GLY A 37 -12.88 -24.20 1.23
N LYS A 38 -13.00 -23.18 2.10
CA LYS A 38 -13.83 -21.99 1.87
C LYS A 38 -12.98 -20.81 1.46
N GLU A 39 -13.38 -20.14 0.38
CA GLU A 39 -12.80 -18.86 -0.05
C GLU A 39 -12.86 -17.82 1.07
N GLN A 40 -11.77 -17.11 1.31
CA GLN A 40 -11.67 -16.11 2.37
C GLN A 40 -11.39 -14.71 1.84
N SER A 41 -10.46 -14.61 0.90
CA SER A 41 -9.96 -13.35 0.37
C SER A 41 -9.96 -13.38 -1.15
N TYR A 42 -10.18 -12.22 -1.74
CA TYR A 42 -10.40 -12.02 -3.16
C TYR A 42 -9.57 -10.85 -3.68
N MET A 43 -9.16 -10.94 -4.93
CA MET A 43 -8.71 -9.81 -5.76
C MET A 43 -9.60 -9.74 -7.00
N THR A 44 -9.72 -8.57 -7.63
CA THR A 44 -10.25 -8.56 -9.00
C THR A 44 -9.24 -9.20 -9.94
N SER A 45 -9.71 -9.77 -11.05
CA SER A 45 -8.82 -10.27 -12.10
C SER A 45 -7.93 -9.16 -12.69
N THR A 46 -8.38 -7.91 -12.65
CA THR A 46 -7.56 -6.75 -13.05
C THR A 46 -6.41 -6.55 -12.07
N SER A 47 -6.70 -6.46 -10.76
CA SER A 47 -5.69 -6.24 -9.73
C SER A 47 -4.64 -7.34 -9.70
N SER A 48 -5.03 -8.60 -9.81
CA SER A 48 -4.07 -9.70 -9.89
C SER A 48 -3.16 -9.54 -11.12
N ASN A 49 -3.73 -9.36 -12.31
CA ASN A 49 -2.92 -9.16 -13.51
C ASN A 49 -1.97 -7.95 -13.43
N LEU A 50 -2.42 -6.84 -12.82
CA LEU A 50 -1.57 -5.67 -12.61
C LEU A 50 -0.43 -5.96 -11.63
N LEU A 51 -0.71 -6.60 -10.50
CA LEU A 51 0.31 -6.93 -9.51
C LEU A 51 1.36 -7.90 -10.07
N LYS A 52 0.95 -8.88 -10.87
CA LYS A 52 1.86 -9.76 -11.61
C LYS A 52 2.81 -8.96 -12.51
N ARG A 53 2.28 -7.97 -13.26
CA ARG A 53 3.10 -7.10 -14.11
C ARG A 53 4.01 -6.18 -13.32
N ILE A 54 3.57 -5.65 -12.17
CA ILE A 54 4.42 -4.82 -11.30
C ILE A 54 5.62 -5.64 -10.84
N ARG A 55 5.41 -6.88 -10.41
CA ARG A 55 6.50 -7.77 -9.97
C ARG A 55 7.55 -8.02 -11.06
N GLU A 56 7.17 -7.95 -12.34
CA GLU A 56 8.12 -8.10 -13.47
C GLU A 56 9.02 -6.87 -13.68
N VAL A 57 8.62 -5.69 -13.18
CA VAL A 57 9.31 -4.42 -13.45
C VAL A 57 9.71 -3.63 -12.18
N ALA A 58 9.33 -4.11 -11.00
CA ALA A 58 9.56 -3.47 -9.71
C ALA A 58 9.70 -4.52 -8.59
N THR A 59 10.37 -4.14 -7.50
CA THR A 59 10.47 -4.98 -6.30
C THR A 59 9.19 -4.85 -5.49
N PHE A 60 8.35 -5.87 -5.52
CA PHE A 60 7.14 -5.94 -4.69
C PHE A 60 7.44 -6.56 -3.33
N ILE A 61 7.05 -5.87 -2.25
CA ILE A 61 7.23 -6.28 -0.86
C ILE A 61 5.88 -6.26 -0.15
N PRO A 62 5.24 -7.41 0.11
CA PRO A 62 4.07 -7.48 0.99
C PRO A 62 4.44 -7.07 2.42
N VAL A 63 3.63 -6.24 3.07
CA VAL A 63 3.84 -5.77 4.45
C VAL A 63 2.55 -5.92 5.26
N THR A 64 2.38 -7.06 5.94
CA THR A 64 1.10 -7.46 6.56
C THR A 64 1.20 -7.64 8.07
N THR A 65 0.06 -7.47 8.74
CA THR A 65 -0.14 -7.86 10.14
C THR A 65 -0.36 -9.37 10.32
N ARG A 66 -0.65 -10.10 9.24
CA ARG A 66 -0.85 -11.55 9.26
C ARG A 66 0.38 -12.28 9.79
N THR A 67 0.15 -13.37 10.53
CA THR A 67 1.22 -14.30 10.90
C THR A 67 1.90 -14.89 9.67
N VAL A 68 3.10 -15.45 9.82
CA VAL A 68 3.78 -16.19 8.75
C VAL A 68 2.87 -17.29 8.19
N GLU A 69 2.19 -18.03 9.07
CA GLU A 69 1.25 -19.08 8.67
C GLU A 69 0.09 -18.51 7.84
N GLN A 70 -0.54 -17.42 8.29
CA GLN A 70 -1.65 -16.78 7.58
C GLN A 70 -1.22 -16.17 6.25
N TYR A 71 -0.03 -15.60 6.18
CA TYR A 71 0.55 -15.08 4.94
C TYR A 71 0.77 -16.21 3.91
N LYS A 72 1.32 -17.35 4.36
CA LYS A 72 1.57 -18.52 3.50
C LYS A 72 0.29 -19.14 2.92
N ARG A 73 -0.89 -18.88 3.48
CA ARG A 73 -2.19 -19.33 2.94
C ARG A 73 -2.66 -18.53 1.72
N ILE A 74 -2.08 -17.36 1.47
CA ILE A 74 -2.46 -16.50 0.35
C ILE A 74 -1.77 -17.01 -0.92
N SER A 75 -2.36 -18.04 -1.55
CA SER A 75 -1.72 -18.80 -2.64
C SER A 75 -1.24 -17.90 -3.77
N TYR A 76 -2.03 -16.89 -4.15
CA TYR A 76 -1.67 -15.98 -5.22
C TYR A 76 -0.40 -15.19 -4.93
N ILE A 77 -0.21 -14.72 -3.69
CA ILE A 77 1.01 -14.02 -3.30
C ILE A 77 2.20 -14.99 -3.25
N GLN A 78 1.99 -16.25 -2.85
CA GLN A 78 3.04 -17.27 -2.90
C GLN A 78 3.46 -17.58 -4.35
N GLU A 79 2.51 -17.64 -5.28
CA GLU A 79 2.77 -17.83 -6.72
C GLU A 79 3.56 -16.67 -7.34
N LEU A 80 3.35 -15.44 -6.86
CA LEU A 80 4.17 -14.28 -7.27
C LEU A 80 5.61 -14.37 -6.78
N ALA A 81 5.89 -15.19 -5.77
CA ALA A 81 7.20 -15.41 -5.17
C ALA A 81 7.99 -14.11 -4.94
N PRO A 82 7.46 -13.18 -4.11
CA PRO A 82 8.20 -11.96 -3.77
C PRO A 82 9.48 -12.34 -3.00
N THR A 83 10.59 -11.68 -3.35
CA THR A 83 11.89 -11.91 -2.70
C THR A 83 11.84 -11.56 -1.22
N TYR A 84 11.11 -10.51 -0.87
CA TYR A 84 10.94 -10.07 0.51
C TYR A 84 9.46 -10.05 0.87
N ALA A 85 9.12 -10.45 2.08
CA ALA A 85 7.81 -10.19 2.67
C ALA A 85 7.97 -9.87 4.16
N ILE A 86 7.16 -8.94 4.65
CA ILE A 86 7.14 -8.53 6.05
C ILE A 86 5.82 -9.01 6.62
N THR A 87 5.89 -9.88 7.62
CA THR A 87 4.73 -10.45 8.30
C THR A 87 4.71 -10.01 9.76
N SER A 88 3.63 -10.35 10.46
CA SER A 88 3.52 -10.17 11.91
C SER A 88 3.76 -8.72 12.33
N ASN A 89 3.23 -7.78 11.53
CA ASN A 89 3.34 -6.34 11.72
C ASN A 89 4.80 -5.83 11.75
N GLY A 90 5.73 -6.51 11.08
CA GLY A 90 7.16 -6.20 11.15
C GLY A 90 7.95 -7.10 12.10
N GLY A 91 7.30 -8.06 12.75
CA GLY A 91 7.96 -9.00 13.65
C GLY A 91 8.84 -10.02 12.93
N THR A 92 8.50 -10.33 11.68
CA THR A 92 9.26 -11.28 10.87
C THR A 92 9.43 -10.73 9.46
N ILE A 93 10.66 -10.82 8.96
CA ILE A 93 11.00 -10.60 7.55
C ILE A 93 11.23 -11.98 6.95
N LEU A 94 10.62 -12.26 5.81
CA LEU A 94 10.87 -13.45 5.01
C LEU A 94 11.73 -13.03 3.81
N VAL A 95 12.84 -13.72 3.59
CA VAL A 95 13.70 -13.60 2.42
C VAL A 95 13.61 -14.91 1.65
N ASN A 96 13.07 -14.84 0.43
CA ASN A 96 12.75 -16.01 -0.39
C ASN A 96 11.89 -17.06 0.34
N GLY A 97 10.95 -16.61 1.17
CA GLY A 97 10.03 -17.46 1.93
C GLY A 97 10.55 -17.96 3.28
N GLU A 98 11.83 -17.72 3.61
CA GLU A 98 12.47 -18.14 4.85
C GLU A 98 12.71 -16.96 5.80
N PRO A 99 12.55 -17.14 7.13
CA PRO A 99 12.77 -16.06 8.09
C PRO A 99 14.21 -15.51 8.07
N ASP A 100 14.32 -14.18 8.05
CA ASP A 100 15.56 -13.47 8.30
C ASP A 100 15.95 -13.61 9.78
N ARG A 101 17.01 -14.37 10.04
CA ARG A 101 17.48 -14.67 11.39
C ARG A 101 18.07 -13.44 12.09
N GLU A 102 18.77 -12.57 11.36
CA GLU A 102 19.36 -11.37 11.96
C GLU A 102 18.26 -10.45 12.49
N TRP A 103 17.25 -10.20 11.66
CA TRP A 103 16.07 -9.45 12.07
C TRP A 103 15.34 -10.10 13.24
N SER A 104 15.10 -11.41 13.17
CA SER A 104 14.36 -12.14 14.22
C SER A 104 15.06 -12.03 15.57
N THR A 105 16.37 -12.29 15.64
CA THR A 105 17.16 -12.17 16.87
C THR A 105 17.16 -10.73 17.40
N LYS A 106 17.24 -9.73 16.51
CA LYS A 106 17.16 -8.33 16.90
C LYS A 106 15.82 -8.00 17.55
N ILE A 107 14.70 -8.37 16.93
CA ILE A 107 13.36 -8.12 17.47
C ILE A 107 13.17 -8.84 18.81
N GLU A 108 13.54 -10.11 18.91
CA GLU A 108 13.44 -10.86 20.17
C GLU A 108 14.22 -10.20 21.30
N THR A 109 15.45 -9.75 21.02
CA THR A 109 16.30 -9.06 22.00
C THR A 109 15.68 -7.74 22.44
N GLU A 110 15.24 -6.91 21.48
CA GLU A 110 14.62 -5.62 21.80
C GLU A 110 13.32 -5.78 22.59
N ILE A 111 12.50 -6.81 22.31
CA ILE A 111 11.30 -7.10 23.10
C ILE A 111 11.68 -7.43 24.54
N LEU A 112 12.67 -8.32 24.75
CA LEU A 112 13.11 -8.71 26.09
C LEU A 112 13.68 -7.54 26.90
N GLU A 113 14.37 -6.61 26.24
CA GLU A 113 15.00 -5.46 26.90
C GLU A 113 14.03 -4.30 27.16
N GLN A 114 13.03 -4.10 26.29
CA GLN A 114 12.23 -2.87 26.26
C GLN A 114 10.77 -3.08 26.65
N CYS A 115 10.30 -4.33 26.75
CA CYS A 115 8.91 -4.63 27.02
C CYS A 115 8.77 -5.41 28.32
N ALA A 116 7.79 -5.03 29.14
CA ALA A 116 7.38 -5.85 30.26
C ALA A 116 6.72 -7.16 29.77
N PRO A 117 6.67 -8.22 30.61
CA PRO A 117 5.97 -9.45 30.26
C PRO A 117 4.53 -9.18 29.85
N ALA A 118 4.11 -9.73 28.71
CA ALA A 118 2.81 -9.48 28.10
C ALA A 118 1.65 -9.77 29.07
N GLU A 119 1.82 -10.79 29.94
CA GLU A 119 0.84 -11.22 30.93
C GLU A 119 0.39 -10.09 31.85
N ARG A 120 1.26 -9.12 32.16
CA ARG A 120 0.90 -7.95 32.96
C ARG A 120 -0.14 -7.08 32.26
N ILE A 121 0.05 -6.83 30.97
CA ILE A 121 -0.86 -6.01 30.18
C ILE A 121 -2.14 -6.81 29.88
N LEU A 122 -2.02 -8.10 29.58
CA LEU A 122 -3.18 -8.98 29.37
C LEU A 122 -4.07 -9.04 30.61
N SER A 123 -3.49 -9.12 31.81
CA SER A 123 -4.26 -9.09 33.06
C SER A 123 -4.97 -7.76 33.25
N ALA A 124 -4.33 -6.64 32.90
CA ALA A 124 -4.93 -5.32 32.99
C ALA A 124 -6.09 -5.15 32.00
N ILE A 125 -5.93 -5.64 30.75
CA ILE A 125 -7.00 -5.68 29.75
C ILE A 125 -8.18 -6.54 30.25
N ALA A 126 -7.91 -7.70 30.85
CA ALA A 126 -8.95 -8.61 31.33
C ALA A 126 -9.77 -8.05 32.51
N SER A 127 -9.24 -7.07 33.24
CA SER A 127 -9.94 -6.40 34.34
C SER A 127 -10.83 -5.23 33.91
N VAL A 128 -10.86 -4.90 32.62
CA VAL A 128 -11.61 -3.76 32.09
C VAL A 128 -13.08 -4.11 31.87
N GLY A 129 -13.97 -3.29 32.42
CA GLY A 129 -15.41 -3.50 32.36
C GLY A 129 -15.85 -4.85 32.97
N ASN A 130 -16.96 -5.37 32.48
CA ASN A 130 -17.51 -6.69 32.86
C ASN A 130 -16.98 -7.83 31.95
N GLY A 131 -16.09 -7.52 31.00
CA GLY A 131 -15.52 -8.47 30.04
C GLY A 131 -16.42 -8.89 28.87
N ASP A 132 -17.68 -8.46 28.79
CA ASP A 132 -18.63 -8.90 27.74
C ASP A 132 -18.32 -8.37 26.33
N TRP A 133 -17.42 -7.39 26.26
CA TRP A 133 -16.88 -6.80 25.04
C TRP A 133 -15.77 -7.66 24.42
N LEU A 134 -15.11 -8.53 25.19
CA LEU A 134 -13.99 -9.34 24.71
C LEU A 134 -14.48 -10.72 24.23
N LEU A 135 -14.55 -10.91 22.91
CA LEU A 135 -15.11 -12.13 22.32
C LEU A 135 -14.07 -13.25 22.14
N ARG A 136 -12.86 -12.91 21.72
CA ARG A 136 -11.74 -13.86 21.56
C ARG A 136 -10.40 -13.18 21.76
N GLN A 137 -9.43 -13.92 22.29
CA GLN A 137 -8.01 -13.57 22.30
C GLN A 137 -7.22 -14.56 21.44
N ARG A 138 -6.22 -14.05 20.72
CA ARG A 138 -5.27 -14.83 19.94
C ARG A 138 -3.88 -14.24 20.06
N GLN A 139 -2.88 -15.12 20.06
CA GLN A 139 -1.47 -14.75 19.92
C GLN A 139 -1.05 -14.98 18.47
N ALA A 140 -0.20 -14.09 17.95
CA ALA A 140 0.32 -14.11 16.59
C ALA A 140 1.84 -14.33 16.62
N ASP A 141 2.28 -15.47 16.09
CA ASP A 141 3.68 -15.91 16.02
C ASP A 141 4.48 -15.83 17.33
N GLY A 142 3.80 -15.90 18.47
CA GLY A 142 4.44 -15.71 19.78
C GLY A 142 4.84 -14.26 20.09
N LEU A 143 4.61 -13.30 19.18
CA LEU A 143 5.13 -11.94 19.26
C LEU A 143 4.13 -10.93 19.81
N PHE A 144 2.87 -10.99 19.37
CA PHE A 144 1.86 -10.01 19.74
C PHE A 144 0.48 -10.65 19.89
N TYR A 145 -0.48 -9.88 20.39
CA TYR A 145 -1.85 -10.34 20.60
C TYR A 145 -2.83 -9.53 19.77
N TYR A 146 -3.88 -10.19 19.32
CA TYR A 146 -5.07 -9.51 18.83
C TYR A 146 -6.32 -10.09 19.47
N PHE A 147 -7.28 -9.21 19.68
CA PHE A 147 -8.54 -9.49 20.31
C PHE A 147 -9.65 -9.27 19.30
N ILE A 148 -10.64 -10.15 19.27
CA ILE A 148 -11.91 -9.89 18.59
C ILE A 148 -12.84 -9.29 19.64
N VAL A 149 -13.37 -8.11 19.35
CA VAL A 149 -14.18 -7.34 20.30
C VAL A 149 -15.57 -7.05 19.74
N ASP A 150 -16.52 -6.88 20.65
CA ASP A 150 -17.81 -6.26 20.38
C ASP A 150 -17.62 -4.73 20.47
N GLU A 151 -17.54 -4.09 19.32
CA GLU A 151 -17.23 -2.66 19.19
C GLU A 151 -18.27 -1.79 19.92
N ASP A 152 -19.54 -2.19 19.93
CA ASP A 152 -20.63 -1.44 20.57
C ASP A 152 -20.56 -1.49 22.11
N LYS A 153 -19.83 -2.46 22.66
CA LYS A 153 -19.67 -2.65 24.11
C LYS A 153 -18.29 -2.25 24.60
N LEU A 154 -17.40 -1.80 23.70
CA LEU A 154 -16.02 -1.52 24.06
C LEU A 154 -15.95 -0.34 25.05
N PRO A 155 -15.38 -0.53 26.25
CA PRO A 155 -15.35 0.50 27.28
C PRO A 155 -14.19 1.48 27.04
N TYR A 156 -14.30 2.32 25.99
CA TYR A 156 -13.23 3.22 25.53
C TYR A 156 -12.59 4.05 26.65
N LYS A 157 -13.40 4.62 27.56
CA LYS A 157 -12.89 5.45 28.67
C LYS A 157 -12.00 4.68 29.64
N GLU A 158 -12.32 3.42 29.90
CA GLU A 158 -11.52 2.56 30.79
C GLU A 158 -10.28 2.05 30.05
N LEU A 159 -10.39 1.80 28.75
CA LEU A 159 -9.28 1.40 27.90
C LEU A 159 -8.22 2.50 27.76
N ASP A 160 -8.58 3.78 27.78
CA ASP A 160 -7.62 4.89 27.65
C ASP A 160 -6.49 4.81 28.70
N ALA A 161 -6.83 4.44 29.94
CA ALA A 161 -5.85 4.23 31.00
C ALA A 161 -4.94 3.02 30.72
N ILE A 162 -5.50 1.94 30.15
CA ILE A 162 -4.72 0.75 29.77
C ILE A 162 -3.85 1.03 28.55
N VAL A 163 -4.28 1.86 27.61
CA VAL A 163 -3.46 2.28 26.46
C VAL A 163 -2.22 3.02 26.94
N ALA A 164 -2.38 3.98 27.87
CA ALA A 164 -1.25 4.71 28.46
C ALA A 164 -0.31 3.77 29.22
N TYR A 165 -0.85 2.92 30.10
CA TYR A 165 -0.08 1.93 30.86
C TYR A 165 0.67 0.95 29.95
N ALA A 166 0.01 0.40 28.93
CA ALA A 166 0.65 -0.50 27.98
C ALA A 166 1.83 0.20 27.30
N PHE A 167 1.66 1.46 26.89
CA PHE A 167 2.72 2.22 26.22
C PHE A 167 3.94 2.43 27.12
N GLU A 168 3.73 2.75 28.39
CA GLU A 168 4.80 2.87 29.40
C GLU A 168 5.53 1.53 29.62
N GLU A 169 4.82 0.41 29.54
CA GLU A 169 5.38 -0.94 29.67
C GLU A 169 5.98 -1.49 28.36
N GLY A 170 6.11 -0.66 27.32
CA GLY A 170 6.74 -1.05 26.05
C GLY A 170 5.79 -1.66 25.01
N TRP A 171 4.47 -1.53 25.17
CA TRP A 171 3.45 -2.11 24.31
C TRP A 171 2.51 -1.06 23.71
N THR A 172 2.17 -1.20 22.44
CA THR A 172 1.14 -0.41 21.79
C THR A 172 -0.18 -1.16 21.79
N LEU A 173 -1.19 -0.61 22.47
CA LEU A 173 -2.58 -1.08 22.44
C LEU A 173 -3.39 -0.22 21.47
N THR A 174 -4.00 -0.81 20.44
CA THR A 174 -4.74 -0.07 19.42
C THR A 174 -6.05 -0.77 19.05
N PRO A 175 -7.20 -0.19 19.43
CA PRO A 175 -8.51 -0.58 18.90
C PRO A 175 -8.64 -0.21 17.41
N GLN A 176 -9.14 -1.14 16.61
CA GLN A 176 -9.35 -1.01 15.17
C GLN A 176 -10.62 -1.76 14.75
N GLY A 177 -11.77 -1.07 14.84
CA GLY A 177 -13.08 -1.66 14.59
C GLY A 177 -13.32 -2.87 15.50
N LYS A 178 -13.65 -4.02 14.90
CA LYS A 178 -13.89 -5.29 15.61
C LYS A 178 -12.64 -6.01 16.10
N LYS A 179 -11.46 -5.41 15.93
CA LYS A 179 -10.20 -5.96 16.43
C LYS A 179 -9.53 -4.95 17.35
N MET A 180 -8.81 -5.45 18.34
CA MET A 180 -7.85 -4.65 19.11
C MET A 180 -6.51 -5.36 19.07
N TYR A 181 -5.42 -4.62 18.92
CA TYR A 181 -4.07 -5.16 18.81
C TYR A 181 -3.24 -4.72 20.01
N LEU A 182 -2.48 -5.64 20.59
CA LEU A 182 -1.47 -5.39 21.61
C LEU A 182 -0.12 -5.85 21.03
N ILE A 183 0.71 -4.90 20.60
CA ILE A 183 1.94 -5.14 19.84
C ILE A 183 3.14 -4.56 20.59
N PRO A 184 4.26 -5.28 20.74
CA PRO A 184 5.46 -4.70 21.32
C PRO A 184 5.92 -3.47 20.53
N ASN A 185 6.32 -2.40 21.20
CA ASN A 185 6.81 -1.17 20.56
C ASN A 185 7.97 -1.39 19.57
N PRO A 186 8.85 -2.40 19.77
CA PRO A 186 9.85 -2.76 18.77
C PRO A 186 9.28 -3.29 17.44
N VAL A 187 8.12 -3.96 17.46
CA VAL A 187 7.53 -4.67 16.32
C VAL A 187 6.68 -3.71 15.48
N ARG A 188 7.29 -3.15 14.42
CA ARG A 188 6.62 -2.17 13.56
C ARG A 188 6.96 -2.36 12.08
N LYS A 189 5.94 -2.19 11.22
CA LYS A 189 6.03 -2.36 9.76
C LYS A 189 7.14 -1.49 9.14
N GLU A 190 7.21 -0.22 9.53
CA GLU A 190 8.18 0.74 9.00
C GLU A 190 9.62 0.38 9.36
N ARG A 191 9.86 -0.23 10.53
CA ARG A 191 11.20 -0.62 10.96
C ARG A 191 11.70 -1.83 10.18
N ALA A 192 10.84 -2.82 10.01
CA ALA A 192 11.15 -3.99 9.19
C ALA A 192 11.37 -3.57 7.73
N LEU A 193 10.53 -2.66 7.21
CA LEU A 193 10.71 -2.14 5.86
C LEU A 193 12.03 -1.39 5.74
N ALA A 194 12.39 -0.53 6.68
CA ALA A 194 13.69 0.16 6.69
C ALA A 194 14.88 -0.83 6.69
N HIS A 195 14.77 -1.95 7.42
CA HIS A 195 15.80 -3.00 7.41
C HIS A 195 15.94 -3.65 6.03
N VAL A 196 14.83 -3.97 5.36
CA VAL A 196 14.86 -4.50 3.98
C VAL A 196 15.41 -3.46 3.00
N LEU A 197 14.96 -2.21 3.09
CA LEU A 197 15.41 -1.13 2.20
C LEU A 197 16.91 -0.85 2.32
N ALA A 198 17.51 -1.04 3.51
CA ALA A 198 18.95 -0.89 3.70
C ALA A 198 19.77 -1.92 2.90
N GLN A 199 19.16 -3.02 2.46
CA GLN A 199 19.77 -4.04 1.60
C GLN A 199 19.56 -3.75 0.11
N LEU A 200 18.77 -2.73 -0.23
CA LEU A 200 18.40 -2.35 -1.59
C LEU A 200 19.07 -1.02 -1.95
N GLU A 201 19.61 -0.92 -3.17
CA GLU A 201 20.26 0.30 -3.66
C GLU A 201 19.24 1.43 -3.91
N ASP A 202 19.72 2.62 -4.28
CA ASP A 202 18.94 3.83 -4.56
C ASP A 202 17.61 3.55 -5.29
N SER A 203 16.50 3.78 -4.59
CA SER A 203 15.17 3.30 -4.98
C SER A 203 14.08 4.34 -4.74
N PHE A 204 13.08 4.36 -5.63
CA PHE A 204 11.84 5.10 -5.42
C PHE A 204 10.86 4.21 -4.65
N LEU A 205 10.48 4.61 -3.44
CA LEU A 205 9.59 3.86 -2.58
C LEU A 205 8.14 4.32 -2.78
N VAL A 206 7.33 3.40 -3.30
CA VAL A 206 5.87 3.52 -3.30
C VAL A 206 5.30 2.65 -2.20
N THR A 207 4.40 3.19 -1.38
CA THR A 207 3.70 2.42 -0.34
C THR A 207 2.20 2.50 -0.45
N SER A 208 1.49 1.49 0.08
CA SER A 208 0.05 1.57 0.25
C SER A 208 -0.45 0.84 1.50
N GLY A 209 -1.51 1.35 2.12
CA GLY A 209 -2.12 0.77 3.32
C GLY A 209 -3.42 1.46 3.72
N ASP A 210 -4.29 0.74 4.43
CA ASP A 210 -5.64 1.17 4.78
C ASP A 210 -5.78 1.60 6.26
N SER A 211 -4.83 1.20 7.10
CA SER A 211 -4.98 1.23 8.55
C SER A 211 -4.03 2.18 9.25
N TYR A 212 -4.31 2.46 10.53
CA TYR A 212 -3.38 3.21 11.39
C TYR A 212 -2.01 2.53 11.55
N LEU A 213 -1.96 1.19 11.51
CA LEU A 213 -0.71 0.43 11.60
C LEU A 213 0.21 0.68 10.39
N ASP A 214 -0.34 1.12 9.26
CA ASP A 214 0.42 1.45 8.05
C ASP A 214 0.97 2.86 8.06
N LYS A 215 0.47 3.74 8.94
CA LYS A 215 0.74 5.18 8.91
C LYS A 215 2.23 5.52 8.86
N ASN A 216 3.05 4.87 9.67
CA ASN A 216 4.49 5.15 9.70
C ASN A 216 5.21 4.59 8.47
N MET A 217 4.76 3.45 7.92
CA MET A 217 5.27 2.94 6.65
C MET A 217 4.95 3.92 5.52
N LEU A 218 3.71 4.44 5.46
CA LEU A 218 3.29 5.40 4.45
C LEU A 218 4.10 6.70 4.48
N LYS A 219 4.54 7.14 5.67
CA LYS A 219 5.36 8.35 5.84
C LYS A 219 6.80 8.20 5.31
N MET A 220 7.29 6.98 5.14
CA MET A 220 8.63 6.75 4.59
C MET A 220 8.67 6.91 3.07
N ALA A 221 7.52 6.86 2.41
CA ALA A 221 7.45 6.71 0.97
C ALA A 221 7.68 8.03 0.22
N ASP A 222 8.26 7.91 -0.97
CA ASP A 222 8.27 8.99 -1.95
C ASP A 222 6.85 9.23 -2.48
N GLN A 223 6.07 8.15 -2.63
CA GLN A 223 4.65 8.20 -2.94
C GLN A 223 3.87 7.20 -2.07
N ALA A 224 2.86 7.69 -1.36
CA ALA A 224 1.97 6.87 -0.55
C ALA A 224 0.55 6.81 -1.15
N TYR A 225 -0.11 5.67 -1.01
CA TYR A 225 -1.50 5.45 -1.39
C TYR A 225 -2.35 4.96 -0.21
N ILE A 226 -3.55 5.51 -0.08
CA ILE A 226 -4.56 5.06 0.88
C ILE A 226 -5.81 4.63 0.09
N PRO A 227 -6.30 3.40 0.24
CA PRO A 227 -7.60 3.00 -0.30
C PRO A 227 -8.72 3.92 0.18
N SER A 228 -9.61 4.33 -0.72
CA SER A 228 -10.79 5.12 -0.35
C SER A 228 -11.70 4.33 0.60
N GLN A 229 -12.41 5.04 1.48
CA GLN A 229 -13.27 4.44 2.53
C GLN A 229 -12.56 3.48 3.49
N SER A 230 -11.23 3.54 3.56
CA SER A 230 -10.45 2.91 4.62
C SER A 230 -10.53 3.69 5.93
N GLN A 231 -10.05 3.08 7.02
CA GLN A 231 -9.91 3.76 8.30
C GLN A 231 -9.07 5.03 8.14
N LEU A 232 -7.92 4.92 7.48
CA LEU A 232 -6.96 6.02 7.36
C LEU A 232 -7.41 7.12 6.39
N ALA A 233 -8.28 6.84 5.41
CA ALA A 233 -8.82 7.85 4.49
C ALA A 233 -9.54 9.01 5.22
N THR A 234 -10.16 8.70 6.37
CA THR A 234 -10.85 9.69 7.23
C THR A 234 -9.89 10.52 8.09
N GLN A 235 -8.64 10.06 8.26
CA GLN A 235 -7.61 10.63 9.14
C GLN A 235 -6.31 11.00 8.38
N ARG A 236 -6.42 11.24 7.07
CA ARG A 236 -5.27 11.42 6.15
C ARG A 236 -4.35 12.62 6.43
N GLY A 237 -4.77 13.56 7.29
CA GLY A 237 -4.02 14.79 7.59
C GLY A 237 -2.60 14.53 8.09
N ASP A 238 -2.34 13.32 8.59
CA ASP A 238 -1.07 12.94 9.18
C ASP A 238 -0.04 12.35 8.20
N VAL A 239 -0.38 12.17 6.92
CA VAL A 239 0.53 11.67 5.88
C VAL A 239 0.59 12.68 4.73
N ARG A 240 1.69 13.42 4.64
CA ARG A 240 1.87 14.47 3.63
C ARG A 240 2.05 13.85 2.24
N GLY A 241 1.38 14.37 1.23
CA GLY A 241 1.55 13.94 -0.17
C GLY A 241 0.89 12.60 -0.51
N VAL A 242 0.10 12.03 0.41
CA VAL A 242 -0.63 10.78 0.18
C VAL A 242 -1.75 10.94 -0.85
N ILE A 243 -1.85 9.98 -1.76
CA ILE A 243 -2.96 9.87 -2.71
C ILE A 243 -4.01 8.95 -2.11
N VAL A 244 -5.24 9.45 -1.94
CA VAL A 244 -6.39 8.60 -1.64
C VAL A 244 -6.98 8.16 -2.97
N THR A 245 -7.25 6.87 -3.15
CA THR A 245 -7.90 6.38 -4.37
C THR A 245 -9.30 6.99 -4.51
N ASP A 246 -9.81 7.07 -5.72
CA ASP A 246 -11.18 7.55 -5.97
C ASP A 246 -12.18 6.39 -5.85
N GLU A 247 -11.77 5.20 -6.30
CA GLU A 247 -12.61 4.00 -6.30
C GLU A 247 -12.68 3.35 -4.91
N PRO A 248 -13.85 2.83 -4.50
CA PRO A 248 -14.05 2.19 -3.19
C PRO A 248 -13.81 0.69 -3.19
N GLY A 249 -13.56 0.16 -1.99
CA GLY A 249 -13.48 -1.29 -1.75
C GLY A 249 -12.46 -1.95 -2.65
N ILE A 250 -12.84 -3.08 -3.26
CA ILE A 250 -11.89 -3.87 -4.07
C ILE A 250 -11.32 -3.12 -5.28
N PHE A 251 -12.04 -2.12 -5.81
CA PHE A 251 -11.62 -1.35 -6.98
C PHE A 251 -10.53 -0.32 -6.66
N SER A 252 -10.34 0.05 -5.39
CA SER A 252 -9.21 0.90 -4.98
C SER A 252 -7.87 0.26 -5.37
N SER A 253 -7.79 -1.07 -5.28
CA SER A 253 -6.60 -1.83 -5.64
C SER A 253 -6.29 -1.75 -7.13
N GLU A 254 -7.31 -1.70 -8.00
CA GLU A 254 -7.09 -1.57 -9.44
C GLU A 254 -6.46 -0.22 -9.78
N GLN A 255 -6.99 0.87 -9.22
CA GLN A 255 -6.45 2.22 -9.44
C GLN A 255 -5.01 2.32 -8.93
N LEU A 256 -4.76 1.93 -7.68
CA LEU A 256 -3.43 2.08 -7.08
C LEU A 256 -2.38 1.25 -7.81
N LEU A 257 -2.68 -0.03 -8.12
CA LEU A 257 -1.72 -0.92 -8.80
C LEU A 257 -1.43 -0.42 -10.21
N LEU A 258 -2.42 0.15 -10.86
CA LEU A 258 -2.26 0.70 -12.18
C LEU A 258 -1.40 1.97 -12.18
N ASP A 259 -1.56 2.84 -11.19
CA ASP A 259 -0.67 3.99 -11.01
C ASP A 259 0.77 3.56 -10.69
N VAL A 260 0.96 2.57 -9.81
CA VAL A 260 2.27 1.98 -9.49
C VAL A 260 2.93 1.39 -10.74
N LEU A 261 2.17 0.61 -11.53
CA LEU A 261 2.68 0.01 -12.76
C LEU A 261 3.10 1.08 -13.77
N LEU A 262 2.31 2.15 -13.88
CA LEU A 262 2.65 3.28 -14.72
C LEU A 262 3.93 3.96 -14.23
N MET A 263 4.12 4.18 -12.92
CA MET A 263 5.37 4.71 -12.37
C MET A 263 6.57 3.80 -12.67
N ALA A 264 6.42 2.49 -12.49
CA ALA A 264 7.49 1.52 -12.74
C ALA A 264 7.88 1.42 -14.23
N GLN A 265 6.92 1.66 -15.13
CA GLN A 265 7.14 1.69 -16.58
C GLN A 265 7.45 3.09 -17.11
N THR A 266 7.25 4.13 -16.31
CA THR A 266 7.65 5.50 -16.63
C THR A 266 9.14 5.60 -16.35
N ASN A 267 9.93 5.07 -17.29
CA ASN A 267 11.29 5.49 -17.41
C ASN A 267 11.26 6.99 -17.78
N LEU A 268 11.62 7.85 -16.84
CA LEU A 268 11.72 9.30 -17.08
C LEU A 268 12.83 9.65 -18.08
N ASP A 269 13.71 8.68 -18.39
CA ASP A 269 14.71 8.74 -19.46
C ASP A 269 14.26 8.01 -20.75
N ALA A 270 13.04 7.45 -20.80
CA ALA A 270 12.47 6.96 -22.04
C ALA A 270 11.78 8.13 -22.78
N PRO A 271 12.22 8.48 -24.01
CA PRO A 271 11.69 9.61 -24.79
C PRO A 271 10.22 9.43 -25.25
N SER A 272 9.48 8.47 -24.71
CA SER A 272 8.22 7.99 -25.26
C SER A 272 6.98 8.28 -24.42
N ILE A 273 7.08 8.93 -23.24
CA ILE A 273 5.91 9.34 -22.44
C ILE A 273 5.99 10.83 -22.11
N LEU A 274 4.90 11.56 -22.36
CA LEU A 274 4.80 13.01 -22.21
C LEU A 274 3.57 13.37 -21.39
N SER A 275 3.69 14.35 -20.51
CA SER A 275 2.51 15.03 -19.97
C SER A 275 1.76 15.73 -21.10
N SER A 276 0.44 15.91 -20.99
CA SER A 276 -0.34 16.63 -21.99
C SER A 276 0.25 18.01 -22.30
N LYS A 277 0.78 18.72 -21.29
CA LYS A 277 1.45 20.01 -21.45
C LYS A 277 2.74 19.91 -22.27
N ALA A 278 3.62 18.95 -21.94
CA ALA A 278 4.88 18.73 -22.65
C ALA A 278 4.64 18.29 -24.10
N ALA A 279 3.69 17.37 -24.31
CA ALA A 279 3.25 16.92 -25.62
C ALA A 279 2.69 18.07 -26.47
N CYS A 280 1.87 18.94 -25.88
CA CYS A 280 1.32 20.11 -26.55
C CYS A 280 2.39 21.12 -26.96
N ILE A 281 3.39 21.35 -26.10
CA ILE A 281 4.54 22.22 -26.43
C ILE A 281 5.35 21.61 -27.59
N GLN A 282 5.66 20.33 -27.51
CA GLN A 282 6.51 19.64 -28.48
C GLN A 282 5.83 19.47 -29.86
N TRP A 283 4.52 19.24 -29.90
CA TRP A 283 3.73 19.19 -31.15
C TRP A 283 3.18 20.57 -31.56
N GLY A 284 3.42 21.62 -30.78
CA GLY A 284 2.85 22.96 -30.95
C GLY A 284 1.34 22.98 -31.15
N ILE A 285 0.62 22.16 -30.38
CA ILE A 285 -0.84 22.11 -30.37
C ILE A 285 -1.41 22.67 -29.07
N ASP A 286 -2.62 23.21 -29.11
CA ASP A 286 -3.32 23.66 -27.90
C ASP A 286 -3.79 22.46 -27.03
N PRO A 287 -3.73 22.55 -25.69
CA PRO A 287 -4.24 21.50 -24.79
C PRO A 287 -5.70 21.09 -25.05
N SER A 288 -6.56 21.99 -25.51
CA SER A 288 -7.94 21.65 -25.89
C SER A 288 -8.01 20.75 -27.12
N THR A 289 -7.05 20.85 -28.04
CA THR A 289 -6.96 20.02 -29.25
C THR A 289 -6.63 18.57 -28.88
N LEU A 290 -5.67 18.35 -27.98
CA LEU A 290 -5.34 17.02 -27.46
C LEU A 290 -6.56 16.38 -26.78
N ARG A 291 -7.29 17.14 -25.95
CA ARG A 291 -8.50 16.66 -25.24
C ARG A 291 -9.64 16.27 -26.17
N LYS A 292 -9.83 17.01 -27.27
CA LYS A 292 -10.88 16.74 -28.27
C LYS A 292 -10.62 15.45 -29.05
N ARG A 293 -9.35 15.14 -29.32
CA ARG A 293 -8.93 13.98 -30.12
C ARG A 293 -8.50 12.78 -29.30
N ARG A 294 -8.84 12.74 -28.01
CA ARG A 294 -8.43 11.64 -27.11
C ARG A 294 -8.89 10.26 -27.58
N GLU A 295 -10.04 10.17 -28.24
CA GLU A 295 -10.58 8.90 -28.74
C GLU A 295 -9.87 8.42 -30.01
N ASP A 296 -9.09 9.29 -30.67
CA ASP A 296 -8.32 8.96 -31.88
C ASP A 296 -7.00 8.24 -31.55
N PHE A 297 -6.58 8.27 -30.28
CA PHE A 297 -5.34 7.63 -29.84
C PHE A 297 -5.49 6.10 -29.83
N PRO A 298 -4.47 5.37 -30.33
CA PRO A 298 -4.43 3.92 -30.15
C PRO A 298 -4.62 3.52 -28.70
N LYS A 299 -5.35 2.43 -28.46
CA LYS A 299 -5.64 1.93 -27.11
C LYS A 299 -4.33 1.78 -26.31
N GLY A 300 -4.30 2.38 -25.13
CA GLY A 300 -3.13 2.37 -24.23
C GLY A 300 -2.08 3.46 -24.49
N THR A 301 -2.29 4.37 -25.45
CA THR A 301 -1.35 5.46 -25.76
C THR A 301 -1.77 6.85 -25.26
N ILE A 302 -2.97 6.97 -24.69
CA ILE A 302 -3.44 8.14 -23.94
C ILE A 302 -4.19 7.68 -22.70
N ARG A 303 -4.08 8.46 -21.62
CA ARG A 303 -4.88 8.26 -20.42
C ARG A 303 -5.11 9.56 -19.66
N LYS A 304 -6.29 9.70 -19.07
CA LYS A 304 -6.65 10.83 -18.21
C LYS A 304 -6.12 10.61 -16.78
N PHE A 305 -5.51 11.64 -16.20
CA PHE A 305 -5.03 11.71 -14.81
C PHE A 305 -5.53 13.01 -14.18
N GLY A 306 -6.47 12.92 -13.24
CA GLY A 306 -7.13 14.10 -12.66
C GLY A 306 -7.74 15.02 -13.73
N SER A 307 -7.29 16.27 -13.79
CA SER A 307 -7.70 17.27 -14.80
C SER A 307 -6.82 17.29 -16.08
N SER A 308 -5.84 16.39 -16.18
CA SER A 308 -4.85 16.32 -17.25
C SER A 308 -4.86 14.96 -17.96
N TYR A 309 -3.98 14.81 -18.95
CA TYR A 309 -3.73 13.56 -19.67
C TYR A 309 -2.22 13.29 -19.68
N ALA A 310 -1.84 12.01 -19.72
CA ALA A 310 -0.53 11.57 -20.16
C ALA A 310 -0.67 10.82 -21.48
N VAL A 311 0.29 11.01 -22.36
CA VAL A 311 0.29 10.47 -23.73
C VAL A 311 1.65 9.87 -24.03
N THR A 312 1.69 8.85 -24.87
CA THR A 312 2.96 8.36 -25.39
C THR A 312 3.35 9.13 -26.65
N ALA A 313 4.66 9.26 -26.93
CA ALA A 313 5.17 9.83 -28.18
C ALA A 313 4.58 9.05 -29.37
N LYS A 314 4.53 7.72 -29.30
CA LYS A 314 3.87 6.87 -30.32
C LYS A 314 2.41 7.26 -30.56
N GLY A 315 1.64 7.52 -29.49
CA GLY A 315 0.27 8.02 -29.58
C GLY A 315 0.20 9.39 -30.24
N MET A 316 1.08 10.30 -29.84
CA MET A 316 1.18 11.64 -30.43
C MET A 316 1.54 11.59 -31.92
N TYR A 317 2.51 10.78 -32.33
CA TYR A 317 2.84 10.53 -33.73
C TYR A 317 1.65 9.98 -34.52
N THR A 318 0.92 9.02 -33.94
CA THR A 318 -0.21 8.37 -34.63
C THR A 318 -1.37 9.35 -34.87
N VAL A 319 -1.64 10.24 -33.91
CA VAL A 319 -2.80 11.14 -33.96
C VAL A 319 -2.47 12.49 -34.62
N PHE A 320 -1.27 13.01 -34.37
CA PHE A 320 -0.87 14.37 -34.75
C PHE A 320 0.30 14.42 -35.74
N GLY A 321 0.92 13.29 -36.08
CA GLY A 321 2.06 13.24 -37.01
C GLY A 321 3.39 13.64 -36.36
N GLU A 322 4.36 14.05 -37.17
CA GLU A 322 5.66 14.53 -36.68
C GLU A 322 5.50 15.81 -35.82
N PRO A 323 6.25 15.97 -34.72
CA PRO A 323 6.26 17.21 -33.95
C PRO A 323 6.82 18.35 -34.78
N LEU A 324 6.46 19.58 -34.42
CA LEU A 324 7.06 20.77 -35.04
C LEU A 324 8.56 20.78 -34.72
N ILE A 325 9.40 20.57 -35.74
CA ILE A 325 10.83 20.85 -35.64
C ILE A 325 10.95 22.36 -35.48
N ARG A 326 11.12 22.82 -34.24
CA ARG A 326 11.61 24.17 -33.97
C ARG A 326 13.12 24.06 -33.89
N ASP A 327 13.81 24.62 -34.88
CA ASP A 327 15.25 24.77 -34.80
C ASP A 327 15.60 25.46 -33.47
N SER A 328 16.58 24.89 -32.77
CA SER A 328 17.09 25.32 -31.46
C SER A 328 17.61 26.77 -31.45
N TYR A 329 17.58 27.47 -32.58
CA TYR A 329 17.93 28.87 -32.75
C TYR A 329 16.82 29.88 -32.38
N GLU A 330 15.53 29.51 -32.34
CA GLU A 330 14.45 30.48 -32.06
C GLU A 330 14.16 30.66 -30.57
N ILE A 331 14.42 29.65 -29.72
CA ILE A 331 14.18 29.71 -28.27
C ILE A 331 15.10 30.74 -27.58
N MET A 332 16.27 31.05 -28.15
CA MET A 332 17.17 32.07 -27.61
C MET A 332 16.81 33.51 -28.01
N LYS A 333 15.89 33.73 -28.95
CA LYS A 333 15.49 35.09 -29.37
C LYS A 333 14.27 35.63 -28.63
N GLU A 334 13.36 34.77 -28.16
CA GLU A 334 12.17 35.21 -27.42
C GLU A 334 12.45 35.55 -25.94
N GLY A 335 13.62 35.17 -25.40
CA GLY A 335 14.08 35.58 -24.06
C GLY A 335 14.80 36.93 -24.01
N GLY A 336 14.91 37.65 -25.14
CA GLY A 336 15.77 38.82 -25.28
C GLY A 336 15.14 39.98 -26.01
N ASN A 337 13.94 40.43 -25.62
CA ASN A 337 13.57 41.86 -25.66
C ASN A 337 12.17 42.10 -25.09
N SER A 338 12.10 42.70 -23.91
CA SER A 338 11.11 43.76 -23.62
C SER A 338 11.54 44.51 -22.36
N LYS A 339 12.01 45.74 -22.59
CA LYS A 339 12.06 46.93 -21.72
C LYS A 339 12.22 46.77 -20.21
#